data_AF-A0A7J8VQM5-F1
#
_entry.id   AF-A0A7J8VQM5-F1
#
_cell.length_a   1.000
_cell.length_b   1.000
_cell.length_c   1.000
_cell.angle_alpha   90.00
_cell.angle_beta   90.00
_cell.angle_gamma   90.00
#
_symmetry.space_group_name_H-M   'P 1'
#
loop_
_entity.id
_entity.type
_entity.pdbx_description
1 polymer ?
#
loop_
_entity_poly.entity_id
_entity_poly.type
_entity_poly.pdbx_seq_one_letter_code
_entity_poly.pdbx_strand_id
1 'polypeptide(L)'
;LKAKEADCVKAVIDNQKTPTTKPAEITPPSPFQAIEPEEPAEEDMNTFFTSLDSELSSSRIVYSKEEAKEALAKINEALNITPIDLNDLGKFSPLKQAFMILARFDCASTTLTIEQKNELLRLEERLKELANQTAKAVQDKDQTAKESIKRTMTCNLESSLIRYKEVETEVKQVDQKLAALHEEVEEAQKKKEEMLGEGKRIYRSCKKMKMELEALEKKWAEYEAMAKVAEEEERSVEAEWGRIKDFISSINRKI
;
A
#
# COMPACT_ATOMS: atom_id res chain seq x y z
N LEU A 1 -48.08 -21.21 -14.68
CA LEU A 1 -47.21 -22.14 -15.43
C LEU A 1 -45.76 -21.71 -15.23
N LYS A 2 -45.03 -22.56 -14.50
CA LYS A 2 -43.57 -22.77 -14.44
C LYS A 2 -42.63 -21.57 -14.26
N ALA A 3 -42.16 -21.47 -13.01
CA ALA A 3 -40.79 -21.14 -12.66
C ALA A 3 -39.82 -22.28 -13.06
N LYS A 4 -38.55 -21.91 -13.34
CA LYS A 4 -37.26 -22.67 -13.43
C LYS A 4 -36.39 -21.92 -14.48
N GLU A 5 -35.10 -21.69 -14.37
CA GLU A 5 -33.98 -22.14 -13.52
C GLU A 5 -32.89 -21.04 -13.67
N ALA A 6 -32.34 -20.54 -12.56
CA ALA A 6 -30.95 -20.75 -12.15
C ALA A 6 -29.88 -20.17 -13.11
N ASP A 7 -29.23 -19.07 -12.70
CA ASP A 7 -27.78 -19.14 -12.49
C ASP A 7 -27.33 -18.12 -11.43
N CYS A 8 -26.93 -18.64 -10.28
CA CYS A 8 -26.36 -17.88 -9.18
C CYS A 8 -24.84 -17.97 -9.31
N VAL A 9 -24.19 -16.97 -9.91
CA VAL A 9 -22.74 -16.82 -9.79
C VAL A 9 -22.44 -16.26 -8.41
N LYS A 10 -22.21 -17.18 -7.49
CA LYS A 10 -21.73 -16.95 -6.14
C LYS A 10 -20.27 -16.49 -6.24
N ALA A 11 -20.02 -15.19 -6.10
CA ALA A 11 -18.65 -14.69 -5.92
C ALA A 11 -18.14 -15.21 -4.56
N VAL A 12 -17.27 -16.21 -4.63
CA VAL A 12 -16.49 -16.70 -3.49
C VAL A 12 -15.46 -15.63 -3.18
N ILE A 13 -15.70 -14.88 -2.11
CA ILE A 13 -14.68 -14.06 -1.45
C ILE A 13 -13.74 -15.05 -0.79
N ASP A 14 -12.61 -15.31 -1.43
CA ASP A 14 -11.55 -16.11 -0.83
C ASP A 14 -10.77 -15.20 0.13
N ASN A 15 -11.19 -15.25 1.40
CA ASN A 15 -10.45 -14.68 2.50
C ASN A 15 -9.17 -15.52 2.69
N GLN A 16 -8.07 -15.13 2.06
CA GLN A 16 -6.76 -15.68 2.39
C GLN A 16 -6.39 -15.28 3.82
N LYS A 17 -6.69 -16.21 4.72
CA LYS A 17 -6.29 -16.22 6.11
C LYS A 17 -4.84 -16.68 6.18
N THR A 18 -3.97 -15.76 6.58
CA THR A 18 -2.59 -15.98 6.98
C THR A 18 -2.48 -17.14 7.98
N PRO A 19 -1.69 -18.20 7.71
CA PRO A 19 -1.20 -19.09 8.75
C PRO A 19 0.08 -18.49 9.34
N THR A 20 -0.03 -17.94 10.54
CA THR A 20 1.09 -17.69 11.44
C THR A 20 1.78 -19.02 11.75
N THR A 21 2.90 -19.29 11.07
CA THR A 21 3.83 -20.37 11.45
C THR A 21 5.10 -19.73 12.00
N LYS A 22 5.42 -20.12 13.23
CA LYS A 22 6.63 -19.70 13.97
C LYS A 22 7.88 -19.96 13.14
N PRO A 23 8.90 -19.07 13.13
CA PRO A 23 10.14 -19.36 12.45
C PRO A 23 10.89 -20.45 13.24
N ALA A 24 11.00 -21.63 12.64
CA ALA A 24 11.97 -22.62 13.06
C ALA A 24 13.32 -22.24 12.43
N GLU A 25 14.23 -21.94 13.36
CA GLU A 25 15.68 -21.87 13.27
C GLU A 25 16.29 -22.64 12.09
N ILE A 26 16.78 -21.90 11.10
CA ILE A 26 17.76 -22.37 10.13
C ILE A 26 18.99 -21.49 10.36
N THR A 27 20.00 -22.08 10.99
CA THR A 27 21.32 -21.50 11.20
C THR A 27 21.89 -21.03 9.85
N PRO A 28 22.21 -19.75 9.68
CA PRO A 28 22.94 -19.31 8.50
C PRO A 28 24.38 -19.87 8.57
N PRO A 29 24.96 -20.32 7.44
CA PRO A 29 26.40 -20.50 7.40
C PRO A 29 27.07 -19.15 7.72
N SER A 30 28.06 -19.25 8.62
CA SER A 30 28.91 -18.18 9.16
C SER A 30 29.18 -17.05 8.16
N PRO A 31 29.18 -15.79 8.61
CA PRO A 31 29.42 -14.65 7.74
C PRO A 31 30.80 -14.77 7.10
N PHE A 32 30.85 -14.70 5.77
CA PHE A 32 32.05 -14.22 5.12
C PHE A 32 32.35 -12.87 5.75
N GLN A 33 33.44 -12.80 6.51
CA GLN A 33 34.08 -11.55 6.86
C GLN A 33 34.44 -10.89 5.53
N ALA A 34 33.55 -10.04 5.05
CA ALA A 34 33.93 -8.95 4.18
C ALA A 34 34.96 -8.17 5.00
N ILE A 35 36.22 -8.34 4.66
CA ILE A 35 37.26 -7.41 5.06
C ILE A 35 36.87 -6.13 4.31
N GLU A 36 36.08 -5.31 5.00
CA GLU A 36 36.03 -3.89 4.77
C GLU A 36 37.50 -3.46 4.58
N PRO A 37 37.89 -2.83 3.46
CA PRO A 37 39.21 -2.27 3.36
C PRO A 37 39.26 -1.19 4.44
N GLU A 38 39.82 -1.55 5.58
CA GLU A 38 40.10 -0.66 6.68
C GLU A 38 40.87 0.50 6.05
N GLU A 39 40.22 1.68 6.00
CA GLU A 39 40.91 2.90 5.64
C GLU A 39 42.14 2.96 6.54
N PRO A 40 43.36 3.00 5.99
CA PRO A 40 44.55 2.94 6.81
C PRO A 40 44.46 4.12 7.76
N ALA A 41 44.33 3.83 9.06
CA ALA A 41 44.29 4.83 10.09
C ALA A 41 45.51 5.76 9.88
N GLU A 42 45.39 7.04 10.24
CA GLU A 42 46.51 7.98 10.15
C GLU A 42 47.79 7.43 10.82
N GLU A 43 47.60 6.56 11.81
CA GLU A 43 48.62 5.77 12.49
C GLU A 43 49.36 4.77 11.57
N ASP A 44 48.69 4.14 10.59
CA ASP A 44 49.28 3.24 9.59
C ASP A 44 50.11 4.00 8.54
N MET A 45 49.67 5.20 8.12
CA MET A 45 50.48 6.08 7.28
C MET A 45 51.72 6.58 8.02
N ASN A 46 51.57 7.03 9.27
CA ASN A 46 52.72 7.44 10.08
C ASN A 46 53.67 6.26 10.33
N THR A 47 53.16 5.06 10.59
CA THR A 47 53.98 3.85 10.73
C THR A 47 54.70 3.50 9.43
N PHE A 48 54.05 3.68 8.27
CA PHE A 48 54.68 3.54 6.96
C PHE A 48 55.85 4.51 6.79
N PHE A 49 55.67 5.81 7.05
CA PHE A 49 56.76 6.80 6.94
C PHE A 49 57.89 6.52 7.96
N THR A 50 57.55 6.12 9.19
CA THR A 50 58.54 5.81 10.24
C THR A 50 59.33 4.53 9.94
N SER A 51 58.66 3.51 9.37
CA SER A 51 59.29 2.28 8.88
C SER A 51 60.13 2.56 7.64
N LEU A 52 59.65 3.43 6.74
CA LEU A 52 60.41 3.91 5.58
C LEU A 52 61.72 4.55 6.07
N ASP A 53 61.64 5.53 6.96
CA ASP A 53 62.80 6.25 7.50
C ASP A 53 63.80 5.31 8.19
N SER A 54 63.31 4.31 8.92
CA SER A 54 64.15 3.28 9.56
C SER A 54 64.84 2.38 8.52
N GLU A 55 64.15 2.03 7.43
CA GLU A 55 64.70 1.22 6.35
C GLU A 55 65.66 2.01 5.43
N LEU A 56 65.34 3.29 5.19
CA LEU A 56 66.20 4.27 4.48
C LEU A 56 67.51 4.49 5.26
N SER A 57 67.46 4.56 6.59
CA SER A 57 68.64 4.77 7.45
C SER A 57 69.55 3.54 7.59
N SER A 58 69.01 2.31 7.45
CA SER A 58 69.73 1.07 7.75
C SER A 58 70.41 0.41 6.54
N SER A 59 70.11 0.86 5.31
CA SER A 59 70.61 0.23 4.09
C SER A 59 71.49 1.16 3.28
N ARG A 60 72.81 0.96 3.33
CA ARG A 60 73.77 1.61 2.44
C ARG A 60 73.74 0.95 1.05
N ILE A 61 72.59 1.01 0.38
CA ILE A 61 72.45 0.58 -1.01
C ILE A 61 72.65 1.81 -1.88
N VAL A 62 73.72 1.82 -2.68
CA VAL A 62 74.03 2.91 -3.60
C VAL A 62 73.33 2.60 -4.92
N TYR A 63 72.21 3.27 -5.19
CA TYR A 63 71.51 3.16 -6.47
C TYR A 63 72.24 3.94 -7.57
N SER A 64 72.19 3.41 -8.78
CA SER A 64 72.80 4.03 -9.96
C SER A 64 71.94 5.19 -10.50
N LYS A 65 72.58 6.09 -11.27
CA LYS A 65 71.91 7.20 -11.94
C LYS A 65 70.84 6.74 -12.94
N GLU A 66 71.03 5.57 -13.55
CA GLU A 66 70.10 5.03 -14.55
C GLU A 66 68.86 4.40 -13.88
N GLU A 67 69.04 3.71 -12.75
CA GLU A 67 67.92 3.22 -11.92
C GLU A 67 67.04 4.37 -11.40
N ALA A 68 67.62 5.51 -11.04
CA ALA A 68 66.86 6.70 -10.66
C ALA A 68 66.02 7.27 -11.82
N LYS A 69 66.53 7.26 -13.06
CA LYS A 69 65.73 7.66 -14.24
C LYS A 69 64.60 6.69 -14.55
N GLU A 70 64.87 5.39 -14.46
CA GLU A 70 63.85 4.37 -14.69
C GLU A 70 62.75 4.45 -13.63
N ALA A 71 63.11 4.65 -12.36
CA ALA A 71 62.17 4.88 -11.27
C ALA A 71 61.31 6.12 -11.53
N LEU A 72 61.91 7.23 -11.97
CA LEU A 72 61.21 8.45 -12.31
C LEU A 72 60.23 8.27 -13.49
N ALA A 73 60.63 7.53 -14.52
CA ALA A 73 59.78 7.23 -15.67
C ALA A 73 58.56 6.38 -15.26
N LYS A 74 58.77 5.38 -14.39
CA LYS A 74 57.69 4.54 -13.86
C LYS A 74 56.68 5.34 -13.04
N ILE A 75 57.12 6.29 -12.22
CA ILE A 75 56.20 7.16 -11.46
C ILE A 75 55.45 8.10 -12.41
N ASN A 76 56.12 8.70 -13.40
CA ASN A 76 55.48 9.56 -14.39
C ASN A 76 54.43 8.81 -15.23
N GLU A 77 54.72 7.57 -15.65
CA GLU A 77 53.76 6.72 -16.35
C GLU A 77 52.54 6.46 -15.46
N ALA A 78 52.76 6.08 -14.20
CA ALA A 78 51.70 5.81 -13.23
C ALA A 78 50.79 7.02 -13.01
N LEU A 79 51.32 8.25 -12.97
CA LEU A 79 50.52 9.47 -12.81
C LEU A 79 49.61 9.80 -14.00
N ASN A 80 49.88 9.23 -15.18
CA ASN A 80 49.03 9.42 -16.35
C ASN A 80 47.91 8.36 -16.45
N ILE A 81 47.87 7.39 -15.54
CA ILE A 81 46.85 6.35 -15.48
C ILE A 81 45.75 6.81 -14.51
N THR A 82 44.49 6.55 -14.86
CA THR A 82 43.34 6.86 -14.01
C THR A 82 43.48 6.17 -12.64
N PRO A 83 43.21 6.86 -11.51
CA PRO A 83 43.44 6.29 -10.16
C PRO A 83 42.71 4.97 -9.88
N ILE A 84 41.55 4.73 -10.52
CA ILE A 84 40.80 3.47 -10.41
C ILE A 84 41.61 2.30 -10.99
N ASP A 85 42.30 2.50 -12.11
CA ASP A 85 43.00 1.44 -12.83
C ASP A 85 44.33 1.05 -12.14
N LEU A 86 44.88 1.92 -11.29
CA LEU A 86 46.15 1.69 -10.57
C LEU A 86 46.07 0.55 -9.54
N ASN A 87 44.93 0.41 -8.86
CA ASN A 87 44.68 -0.68 -7.91
C ASN A 87 44.46 -2.01 -8.63
N ASP A 88 43.70 -2.00 -9.72
CA ASP A 88 43.38 -3.19 -10.50
C ASP A 88 44.60 -3.74 -11.26
N LEU A 89 45.58 -2.89 -11.58
CA LEU A 89 46.80 -3.27 -12.31
C LEU A 89 47.92 -3.88 -11.43
N GLY A 90 47.76 -3.96 -10.10
CA GLY A 90 48.78 -4.52 -9.19
C GLY A 90 50.14 -3.78 -9.22
N LYS A 91 50.18 -2.55 -9.77
CA LYS A 91 51.39 -1.75 -9.99
C LYS A 91 51.94 -1.08 -8.72
N PHE A 92 51.30 -1.27 -7.58
CA PHE A 92 51.64 -0.60 -6.33
C PHE A 92 53.02 -1.01 -5.78
N SER A 93 53.39 -2.29 -5.88
CA SER A 93 54.70 -2.78 -5.43
C SER A 93 55.87 -2.23 -6.28
N PRO A 94 55.80 -2.27 -7.63
CA PRO A 94 56.77 -1.60 -8.50
C PRO A 94 56.87 -0.08 -8.27
N LEU A 95 55.74 0.58 -8.02
CA LEU A 95 55.70 2.02 -7.77
C LEU A 95 56.33 2.38 -6.41
N LYS A 96 56.03 1.61 -5.37
CA LYS A 96 56.66 1.74 -4.04
C LYS A 96 58.18 1.60 -4.15
N GLN A 97 58.66 0.63 -4.93
CA GLN A 97 60.08 0.43 -5.16
C GLN A 97 60.72 1.63 -5.89
N ALA A 98 60.03 2.20 -6.89
CA ALA A 98 60.50 3.41 -7.58
C ALA A 98 60.62 4.62 -6.65
N PHE A 99 59.64 4.84 -5.76
CA PHE A 99 59.71 5.87 -4.73
C PHE A 99 60.87 5.67 -3.76
N MET A 100 61.10 4.44 -3.32
CA MET A 100 62.22 4.09 -2.43
C MET A 100 63.59 4.35 -3.04
N ILE A 101 63.75 4.07 -4.34
CA ILE A 101 64.98 4.34 -5.08
C ILE A 101 65.26 5.85 -5.11
N LEU A 102 64.23 6.68 -5.35
CA LEU A 102 64.37 8.13 -5.39
C LEU A 102 64.59 8.75 -4.00
N ALA A 103 63.90 8.26 -2.97
CA ALA A 103 64.02 8.76 -1.60
C ALA A 103 65.41 8.48 -0.99
N ARG A 104 66.06 7.35 -1.35
CA ARG A 104 67.44 7.01 -0.93
C ARG A 104 68.53 7.67 -1.78
N PHE A 105 68.17 8.39 -2.84
CA PHE A 105 69.16 9.02 -3.71
C PHE A 105 69.66 10.33 -3.08
N ASP A 106 70.74 10.23 -2.31
CA ASP A 106 71.34 11.34 -1.55
C ASP A 106 71.70 12.54 -2.45
N CYS A 107 70.97 13.64 -2.32
CA CYS A 107 71.19 14.91 -3.05
C CYS A 107 72.51 15.62 -2.70
N ALA A 108 73.29 15.10 -1.74
CA ALA A 108 74.52 15.71 -1.25
C ALA A 108 75.78 15.33 -2.05
N SER A 109 75.70 14.38 -2.98
CA SER A 109 76.81 14.02 -3.87
C SER A 109 76.55 14.51 -5.30
N THR A 110 77.60 14.88 -6.01
CA THR A 110 77.68 15.53 -7.34
C THR A 110 77.05 14.75 -8.53
N THR A 111 75.87 14.14 -8.42
CA THR A 111 75.41 13.09 -9.36
C THR A 111 73.92 13.07 -9.70
N LEU A 112 73.20 14.20 -9.67
CA LEU A 112 71.93 14.38 -10.41
C LEU A 112 72.13 15.49 -11.44
N THR A 113 71.83 15.21 -12.72
CA THR A 113 71.88 16.26 -13.74
C THR A 113 70.78 17.29 -13.48
N ILE A 114 71.00 18.53 -13.92
CA ILE A 114 70.00 19.62 -13.86
C ILE A 114 68.66 19.15 -14.44
N GLU A 115 68.71 18.32 -15.49
CA GLU A 115 67.55 17.72 -16.13
C GLU A 115 66.73 16.81 -15.20
N GLN A 116 67.39 15.90 -14.47
CA GLN A 116 66.70 15.00 -13.54
C GLN A 116 66.08 15.77 -12.36
N LYS A 117 66.72 16.85 -11.89
CA LYS A 117 66.14 17.74 -10.85
C LYS A 117 64.89 18.47 -11.36
N ASN A 118 64.93 18.94 -12.61
CA ASN A 118 63.77 19.58 -13.24
C ASN A 118 62.62 18.59 -13.46
N GLU A 119 62.91 17.33 -13.78
CA GLU A 119 61.88 16.29 -13.90
C GLU A 119 61.25 15.92 -12.56
N LEU A 120 62.03 15.88 -11.46
CA LEU A 120 61.51 15.66 -10.11
C LEU A 120 60.59 16.81 -9.66
N LEU A 121 60.97 18.06 -9.96
CA LEU A 121 60.15 19.24 -9.68
C LEU A 121 58.83 19.18 -10.47
N ARG A 122 58.90 18.80 -11.76
CA ARG A 122 57.72 18.61 -12.62
C ARG A 122 56.81 17.49 -12.11
N LEU A 123 57.39 16.43 -11.51
CA LEU A 123 56.65 15.35 -10.90
C LEU A 123 55.88 15.83 -9.65
N GLU A 124 56.53 16.63 -8.81
CA GLU A 124 55.90 17.24 -7.63
C GLU A 124 54.71 18.12 -8.03
N GLU A 125 54.85 18.94 -9.09
CA GLU A 125 53.77 19.76 -9.62
C GLU A 125 52.58 18.92 -10.11
N ARG A 126 52.85 17.82 -10.84
CA ARG A 126 51.81 16.89 -11.31
C ARG A 126 51.10 16.17 -10.17
N LEU A 127 51.81 15.79 -9.12
CA LEU A 127 51.22 15.17 -7.92
C LEU A 127 50.26 16.14 -7.21
N LYS A 128 50.65 17.42 -7.07
CA LYS A 128 49.77 18.47 -6.53
C LYS A 128 48.55 18.67 -7.42
N GLU A 129 48.71 18.65 -8.73
CA GLU A 129 47.60 18.79 -9.67
C GLU A 129 46.63 17.59 -9.59
N LEU A 130 47.14 16.36 -9.51
CA LEU A 130 46.33 15.14 -9.36
C LEU A 130 45.51 15.15 -8.06
N ALA A 131 46.11 15.60 -6.95
CA ALA A 131 45.40 15.74 -5.67
C ALA A 131 44.21 16.73 -5.80
N ASN A 132 44.44 17.87 -6.46
CA ASN A 132 43.38 18.86 -6.71
C ASN A 132 42.28 18.33 -7.64
N GLN A 133 42.65 17.61 -8.70
CA GLN A 133 41.70 16.97 -9.62
C GLN A 133 40.84 15.91 -8.91
N THR A 134 41.45 15.11 -8.04
CA THR A 134 40.75 14.08 -7.26
C THR A 134 39.77 14.71 -6.26
N ALA A 135 40.21 15.73 -5.52
CA ALA A 135 39.33 16.45 -4.59
C ALA A 135 38.11 17.05 -5.28
N LYS A 136 38.32 17.65 -6.47
CA LYS A 136 37.22 18.18 -7.30
C LYS A 136 36.30 17.08 -7.79
N ALA A 137 36.83 15.96 -8.28
CA ALA A 137 36.03 14.83 -8.77
C ALA A 137 35.16 14.20 -7.68
N VAL A 138 35.66 14.10 -6.44
CA VAL A 138 34.86 13.63 -5.30
C VAL A 138 33.74 14.61 -4.99
N GLN A 139 34.04 15.90 -4.92
CA GLN A 139 33.04 16.94 -4.67
C GLN A 139 31.93 16.99 -5.74
N ASP A 140 32.29 16.90 -7.01
CA ASP A 140 31.35 16.92 -8.12
C ASP A 140 30.42 15.69 -8.11
N LYS A 141 30.95 14.51 -7.75
CA LYS A 141 30.15 13.28 -7.57
C LYS A 141 29.15 13.41 -6.43
N ASP A 142 29.60 13.91 -5.27
CA ASP A 142 28.72 14.15 -4.12
C ASP A 142 27.61 15.16 -4.43
N GLN A 143 27.96 16.24 -5.15
CA GLN A 143 26.99 17.23 -5.59
C GLN A 143 25.98 16.62 -6.58
N THR A 144 26.45 15.81 -7.53
CA THR A 144 25.58 15.11 -8.49
C THR A 144 24.62 14.14 -7.80
N ALA A 145 25.09 13.38 -6.82
CA ALA A 145 24.26 12.47 -6.04
C ALA A 145 23.17 13.24 -5.25
N LYS A 146 23.55 14.34 -4.59
CA LYS A 146 22.60 15.22 -3.88
C LYS A 146 21.53 15.78 -4.83
N GLU A 147 21.91 16.22 -6.02
CA GLU A 147 20.97 16.72 -7.02
C GLU A 147 20.03 15.63 -7.55
N SER A 148 20.54 14.41 -7.75
CA SER A 148 19.73 13.26 -8.17
C SER A 148 18.66 12.90 -7.13
N ILE A 149 19.05 12.82 -5.86
CA ILE A 149 18.12 12.57 -4.74
C ILE A 149 17.08 13.69 -4.65
N LYS A 150 17.52 14.95 -4.76
CA LYS A 150 16.61 16.11 -4.74
C LYS A 150 15.56 16.04 -5.85
N ARG A 151 15.98 15.79 -7.10
CA ARG A 151 15.04 15.65 -8.23
C ARG A 151 14.04 14.52 -8.00
N THR A 152 14.52 13.36 -7.53
CA THR A 152 13.66 12.20 -7.24
C THR A 152 12.62 12.53 -6.16
N MET A 153 13.04 13.18 -5.06
CA MET A 153 12.13 13.62 -4.00
C MET A 153 11.09 14.62 -4.51
N THR A 154 11.51 15.61 -5.32
CA THR A 154 10.60 16.58 -5.92
C THR A 154 9.53 15.90 -6.80
N CYS A 155 9.93 15.01 -7.71
CA CYS A 155 8.98 14.29 -8.56
C CYS A 155 8.00 13.43 -7.74
N ASN A 156 8.47 12.77 -6.68
CA ASN A 156 7.61 11.97 -5.81
C ASN A 156 6.58 12.82 -5.05
N LEU A 157 6.98 14.00 -4.58
CA LEU A 157 6.09 14.95 -3.91
C LEU A 157 5.05 15.53 -4.87
N GLU A 158 5.45 15.91 -6.08
CA GLU A 158 4.52 16.40 -7.12
C GLU A 158 3.49 15.33 -7.50
N SER A 159 3.95 14.09 -7.74
CA SER A 159 3.07 12.96 -8.03
C SER A 159 2.08 12.70 -6.89
N SER A 160 2.53 12.80 -5.64
CA SER A 160 1.67 12.63 -4.46
C SER A 160 0.65 13.77 -4.32
N LEU A 161 1.05 15.01 -4.63
CA LEU A 161 0.15 16.17 -4.60
C LEU A 161 -0.96 16.05 -5.64
N ILE A 162 -0.65 15.54 -6.84
CA ILE A 162 -1.64 15.31 -7.89
C ILE A 162 -2.67 14.27 -7.42
N ARG A 163 -2.21 13.11 -6.91
CA ARG A 163 -3.10 12.08 -6.37
C ARG A 163 -3.96 12.59 -5.22
N TYR A 164 -3.39 13.39 -4.33
CA TYR A 164 -4.15 13.98 -3.22
C TYR A 164 -5.30 14.85 -3.73
N LYS A 165 -5.06 15.71 -4.72
CA LYS A 165 -6.11 16.55 -5.32
C LYS A 165 -7.20 15.73 -6.00
N GLU A 166 -6.83 14.64 -6.68
CA GLU A 166 -7.79 13.71 -7.29
C GLU A 166 -8.70 13.09 -6.23
N VAL A 167 -8.12 12.50 -5.18
CA VAL A 167 -8.87 11.94 -4.04
C VAL A 167 -9.73 13.00 -3.34
N GLU A 168 -9.23 14.23 -3.19
CA GLU A 168 -10.01 15.33 -2.60
C GLU A 168 -11.28 15.63 -3.42
N THR A 169 -11.19 15.57 -4.76
CA THR A 169 -12.36 15.75 -5.62
C THR A 169 -13.32 14.57 -5.57
N GLU A 170 -12.82 13.34 -5.48
CA GLU A 170 -13.66 12.14 -5.30
C GLU A 170 -14.42 12.19 -3.97
N VAL A 171 -13.75 12.56 -2.88
CA VAL A 171 -14.37 12.73 -1.56
C VAL A 171 -15.50 13.75 -1.62
N LYS A 172 -15.29 14.91 -2.26
CA LYS A 172 -16.35 15.91 -2.44
C LYS A 172 -17.57 15.36 -3.21
N GLN A 173 -17.35 14.51 -4.21
CA GLN A 173 -18.45 13.87 -4.94
C GLN A 173 -19.18 12.83 -4.08
N VAL A 174 -18.45 12.06 -3.27
CA VAL A 174 -19.04 11.09 -2.33
C VAL A 174 -19.88 11.81 -1.28
N ASP A 175 -19.41 12.92 -0.73
CA ASP A 175 -20.15 13.73 0.24
C ASP A 175 -21.47 14.26 -0.34
N GLN A 176 -21.45 14.72 -1.61
CA GLN A 176 -22.67 15.14 -2.30
C GLN A 176 -23.67 13.99 -2.49
N LYS A 177 -23.19 12.79 -2.85
CA LYS A 177 -24.04 11.59 -2.96
C LYS A 177 -24.61 11.17 -1.62
N LEU A 178 -23.81 11.24 -0.55
CA LEU A 178 -24.27 10.94 0.81
C LEU A 178 -25.34 11.91 1.27
N ALA A 179 -25.21 13.20 0.98
CA ALA A 179 -26.23 14.21 1.30
C ALA A 179 -27.55 13.92 0.57
N ALA A 180 -27.50 13.61 -0.73
CA ALA A 180 -28.71 13.26 -1.50
C ALA A 180 -29.39 11.98 -0.99
N LEU A 181 -28.60 10.95 -0.66
CA LEU A 181 -29.12 9.71 -0.09
C LEU A 181 -29.78 9.93 1.29
N HIS A 182 -29.20 10.82 2.10
CA HIS A 182 -29.76 11.16 3.41
C HIS A 182 -31.15 11.80 3.28
N GLU A 183 -31.33 12.73 2.34
CA GLU A 183 -32.63 13.36 2.06
C GLU A 183 -33.67 12.33 1.58
N GLU A 184 -33.28 11.41 0.69
CA GLU A 184 -34.17 10.33 0.23
C GLU A 184 -34.63 9.43 1.38
N VAL A 185 -33.72 9.11 2.31
CA VAL A 185 -34.04 8.30 3.50
C VAL A 185 -35.01 9.03 4.44
N GLU A 186 -34.83 10.34 4.66
CA GLU A 186 -35.75 11.13 5.48
C GLU A 186 -37.16 11.15 4.88
N GLU A 187 -37.29 11.39 3.58
CA GLU A 187 -38.59 11.39 2.90
C GLU A 187 -39.25 10.00 2.89
N ALA A 188 -38.46 8.94 2.67
CA ALA A 188 -38.96 7.57 2.77
C ALA A 188 -39.45 7.23 4.18
N GLN A 189 -38.75 7.72 5.21
CA GLN A 189 -39.13 7.52 6.61
C GLN A 189 -40.44 8.25 6.94
N LYS A 190 -40.60 9.50 6.49
CA LYS A 190 -41.84 10.26 6.64
C LYS A 190 -43.03 9.56 5.97
N LYS A 191 -42.86 9.05 4.74
CA LYS A 191 -43.90 8.27 4.05
C LYS A 191 -44.27 6.99 4.79
N LYS A 192 -43.29 6.29 5.36
CA LYS A 192 -43.53 5.10 6.20
C LYS A 192 -44.40 5.44 7.41
N GLU A 193 -44.12 6.55 8.09
CA GLU A 193 -44.90 7.00 9.24
C GLU A 193 -46.36 7.35 8.87
N GLU A 194 -46.56 8.01 7.73
CA GLU A 194 -47.89 8.32 7.19
C GLU A 194 -48.68 7.03 6.92
N MET A 195 -48.09 6.08 6.18
CA MET A 195 -48.73 4.79 5.88
C MET A 195 -49.05 4.00 7.15
N LEU A 196 -48.17 4.04 8.16
CA LEU A 196 -48.42 3.40 9.45
C LEU A 196 -49.62 4.05 10.17
N GLY A 197 -49.74 5.38 10.10
CA GLY A 197 -50.88 6.13 10.62
C GLY A 197 -52.19 5.73 9.94
N GLU A 198 -52.17 5.66 8.60
CA GLU A 198 -53.33 5.24 7.79
C GLU A 198 -53.72 3.79 8.09
N GLY A 199 -52.75 2.87 8.14
CA GLY A 199 -52.98 1.47 8.50
C GLY A 199 -53.66 1.32 9.87
N LYS A 200 -53.25 2.10 10.87
CA LYS A 200 -53.90 2.13 12.20
C LYS A 200 -55.34 2.66 12.12
N ARG A 201 -55.62 3.67 11.29
CA ARG A 201 -56.99 4.17 11.07
C ARG A 201 -57.87 3.11 10.43
N ILE A 202 -57.42 2.49 9.35
CA ILE A 202 -58.13 1.43 8.64
C ILE A 202 -58.42 0.27 9.59
N TYR A 203 -57.42 -0.21 10.35
CA TYR A 203 -57.60 -1.29 11.31
C TYR A 203 -58.71 -1.00 12.33
N ARG A 204 -58.73 0.21 12.91
CA ARG A 204 -59.80 0.60 13.85
C ARG A 204 -61.17 0.61 13.18
N SER A 205 -61.26 1.11 11.96
CA SER A 205 -62.50 1.13 11.17
C SER A 205 -63.00 -0.30 10.89
N CYS A 206 -62.12 -1.18 10.39
CA CYS A 206 -62.44 -2.59 10.15
C CYS A 206 -62.90 -3.31 11.42
N LYS A 207 -62.24 -3.06 12.56
CA LYS A 207 -62.65 -3.64 13.84
C LYS A 207 -64.05 -3.19 14.23
N LYS A 208 -64.41 -1.93 14.00
CA LYS A 208 -65.76 -1.41 14.26
C LYS A 208 -66.80 -2.07 13.36
N MET A 209 -66.57 -2.09 12.05
CA MET A 209 -67.47 -2.73 11.09
C MET A 209 -67.67 -4.23 11.39
N LYS A 210 -66.63 -4.93 11.83
CA LYS A 210 -66.74 -6.33 12.24
C LYS A 210 -67.74 -6.51 13.40
N MET A 211 -67.64 -5.68 14.43
CA MET A 211 -68.58 -5.73 15.56
C MET A 211 -70.02 -5.39 15.14
N GLU A 212 -70.20 -4.44 14.23
CA GLU A 212 -71.52 -4.11 13.66
C GLU A 212 -72.11 -5.27 12.86
N LEU A 213 -71.28 -5.96 12.07
CA LEU A 213 -71.69 -7.13 11.30
C LEU A 213 -72.09 -8.30 12.21
N GLU A 214 -71.30 -8.59 13.25
CA GLU A 214 -71.62 -9.60 14.26
C GLU A 214 -72.95 -9.27 14.99
N ALA A 215 -73.25 -7.99 15.21
CA ALA A 215 -74.52 -7.57 15.81
C ALA A 215 -75.71 -7.73 14.87
N LEU A 216 -75.53 -7.44 13.57
CA LEU A 216 -76.57 -7.64 12.56
C LEU A 216 -76.85 -9.12 12.32
N GLU A 217 -75.83 -9.98 12.32
CA GLU A 217 -75.97 -11.42 12.19
C GLU A 217 -76.85 -12.02 13.30
N LYS A 218 -76.68 -11.54 14.55
CA LYS A 218 -77.54 -11.93 15.67
C LYS A 218 -78.99 -11.51 15.46
N LYS A 219 -79.24 -10.27 15.05
CA LYS A 219 -80.60 -9.78 14.74
C LYS A 219 -81.25 -10.55 13.59
N TRP A 220 -80.47 -10.91 12.57
CA TRP A 220 -80.95 -11.69 11.44
C TRP A 220 -81.42 -13.07 11.89
N ALA A 221 -80.65 -13.74 12.75
CA ALA A 221 -81.06 -15.03 13.33
C ALA A 221 -82.36 -14.93 14.14
N GLU A 222 -82.57 -13.84 14.88
CA GLU A 222 -83.83 -13.58 15.58
C GLU A 222 -85.02 -13.43 14.62
N TYR A 223 -84.85 -12.64 13.55
CA TYR A 223 -85.89 -12.47 12.53
C TYR A 223 -86.21 -13.78 11.79
N GLU A 224 -85.18 -14.58 11.47
CA GLU A 224 -85.37 -15.87 10.83
C GLU A 224 -86.14 -16.85 11.72
N ALA A 225 -85.86 -16.85 13.04
CA ALA A 225 -86.60 -17.67 13.99
C ALA A 225 -88.07 -17.22 14.09
N MET A 226 -88.34 -15.92 14.15
CA MET A 226 -89.71 -15.38 14.17
C MET A 226 -90.48 -15.72 12.89
N ALA A 227 -89.83 -15.63 11.73
CA ALA A 227 -90.45 -16.00 10.46
C ALA A 227 -90.86 -17.48 10.43
N LYS A 228 -89.99 -18.38 10.89
CA LYS A 228 -90.31 -19.83 10.97
C LYS A 228 -91.49 -20.13 11.90
N VAL A 229 -91.60 -19.42 13.03
CA VAL A 229 -92.75 -19.54 13.93
C VAL A 229 -94.03 -19.06 13.26
N ALA A 230 -93.98 -17.91 12.58
CA ALA A 230 -95.14 -17.38 11.85
C ALA A 230 -95.60 -18.31 10.72
N GLU A 231 -94.66 -18.92 9.97
CA GLU A 231 -94.99 -19.92 8.93
C GLU A 231 -95.62 -21.19 9.52
N GLU A 232 -95.18 -21.65 10.69
CA GLU A 232 -95.78 -22.79 11.40
C GLU A 232 -97.21 -22.47 11.87
N GLU A 233 -97.42 -21.27 12.43
CA GLU A 233 -98.74 -20.78 12.83
C GLU A 233 -99.68 -20.66 11.63
N GLU A 234 -99.23 -20.08 10.51
CA GLU A 234 -100.01 -19.96 9.28
C GLU A 234 -100.43 -21.34 8.75
N ARG A 235 -99.50 -22.30 8.71
CA ARG A 235 -99.78 -23.68 8.30
C ARG A 235 -100.81 -24.36 9.21
N SER A 236 -100.75 -24.09 10.51
CA SER A 236 -101.71 -24.61 11.49
C SER A 236 -103.11 -24.01 11.28
N VAL A 237 -103.19 -22.69 11.07
CA VAL A 237 -104.44 -21.98 10.79
C VAL A 237 -105.07 -22.48 9.49
N GLU A 238 -104.28 -22.67 8.43
CA GLU A 238 -104.76 -23.21 7.16
C GLU A 238 -105.35 -24.62 7.34
N ALA A 239 -104.68 -25.47 8.12
CA ALA A 239 -105.16 -26.82 8.43
C ALA A 239 -106.48 -26.82 9.24
N GLU A 240 -106.61 -25.95 10.24
CA GLU A 240 -107.87 -25.77 11.00
C GLU A 240 -108.99 -25.25 10.10
N TRP A 241 -108.70 -24.27 9.24
CA TRP A 241 -109.67 -23.76 8.28
C TRP A 241 -110.16 -24.83 7.31
N GLY A 242 -109.26 -25.70 6.85
CA GLY A 242 -109.60 -26.90 6.09
C GLY A 242 -110.59 -27.80 6.85
N ARG A 243 -110.30 -28.13 8.11
CA ARG A 243 -111.19 -28.93 8.98
C ARG A 243 -112.58 -28.30 9.13
N ILE A 244 -112.65 -26.99 9.37
CA ILE A 244 -113.92 -26.26 9.50
C ILE A 244 -114.72 -26.33 8.20
N LYS A 245 -114.07 -26.14 7.05
CA LYS A 245 -114.71 -26.21 5.73
C LYS A 245 -115.29 -27.60 5.45
N ASP A 246 -114.55 -28.65 5.80
CA ASP A 246 -115.00 -30.04 5.66
C ASP A 246 -116.20 -30.32 6.58
N PHE A 247 -116.15 -29.84 7.83
CA PHE A 247 -117.24 -29.95 8.79
C PHE A 247 -118.53 -29.26 8.30
N ILE A 248 -118.44 -28.01 7.84
CA ILE A 248 -119.57 -27.27 7.25
C ILE A 248 -120.14 -28.02 6.04
N SER A 249 -119.26 -28.52 5.16
CA SER A 249 -119.68 -29.30 3.98
C SER A 249 -120.43 -30.58 4.38
N SER A 250 -120.00 -31.26 5.44
CA SER A 250 -120.70 -32.42 6.00
C SER A 250 -122.07 -32.09 6.56
N ILE A 251 -122.26 -30.92 7.19
CA ILE A 251 -123.58 -30.48 7.68
C ILE A 251 -124.51 -30.21 6.50
N ASN A 252 -124.04 -29.45 5.51
CA ASN A 252 -124.83 -29.09 4.33
C ASN A 252 -125.30 -30.30 3.51
N ARG A 253 -124.60 -31.44 3.55
CA ARG A 253 -125.03 -32.69 2.91
C ARG A 253 -126.15 -33.42 3.69
N LYS A 254 -126.27 -33.17 5.00
CA LYS A 254 -127.24 -33.82 5.88
C LYS A 254 -128.57 -33.05 6.01
N ILE A 255 -128.57 -31.78 5.59
CA ILE A 255 -129.76 -30.94 5.40
C ILE A 255 -130.32 -31.22 4.01
#